data_AF-A0A944N9R3-F1
#
_entry.id   AF-A0A944N9R3-F1
#
_cell.length_a   1.000
_cell.length_b   1.000
_cell.length_c   1.000
_cell.angle_alpha   90.00
_cell.angle_beta   90.00
_cell.angle_gamma   90.00
#
_symmetry.space_group_name_H-M   'P 1'
#
loop_
_entity.id
_entity.type
_entity.pdbx_description
1 polymer ?
#
loop_
_entity_poly.entity_id
_entity_poly.type
_entity_poly.pdbx_seq_one_letter_code
_entity_poly.pdbx_strand_id
1 'polypeptide(L)'
;MRPDLLMIEARDEAYQYFDKNIRSLTKDSEGKVDPKALGLTDNDVDAFRHAYVSGVFTQVYNEEAADIFGRINEYSPLSWYSDSKNPGSLNMDLWNNSIGRKYGQKVKNRKELLKKIHEALRNGELIVEPKDNRKYEGKTSNSLNKSKPVIVLKEGEKGRNEVFFDLIKNIMLSREEFVASIESGDYPAYSVKIINGLPTPVSKPDGRETNNLS
;
A
#
# COMPACT_ATOMS: atom_id res chain seq x y z
N MET A 1 12.79 2.45 -4.19
CA MET A 1 12.32 3.55 -3.32
C MET A 1 11.84 2.93 -2.03
N ARG A 2 11.96 3.62 -0.88
CA ARG A 2 11.43 3.16 0.40
C ARG A 2 9.90 3.40 0.45
N PRO A 3 9.08 2.52 1.04
CA PRO A 3 7.61 2.64 1.01
C PRO A 3 7.07 3.98 1.52
N ASP A 4 7.63 4.54 2.59
CA ASP A 4 7.22 5.83 3.15
C ASP A 4 7.45 7.01 2.17
N LEU A 5 8.61 7.05 1.51
CA LEU A 5 8.93 8.05 0.51
C LEU A 5 8.02 7.92 -0.72
N LEU A 6 7.73 6.67 -1.12
CA LEU A 6 6.81 6.38 -2.23
C LEU A 6 5.40 6.86 -1.92
N MET A 7 4.93 6.67 -0.68
CA MET A 7 3.61 7.14 -0.26
C MET A 7 3.53 8.66 -0.28
N ILE A 8 4.54 9.37 0.24
CA ILE A 8 4.57 10.85 0.21
C ILE A 8 4.53 11.34 -1.25
N GLU A 9 5.38 10.77 -2.10
CA GLU A 9 5.45 11.15 -3.51
C GLU A 9 4.10 10.90 -4.23
N ALA A 10 3.53 9.70 -4.09
CA ALA A 10 2.28 9.34 -4.75
C ALA A 10 1.09 10.16 -4.23
N ARG A 11 1.05 10.48 -2.93
CA ARG A 11 0.04 11.38 -2.35
C ARG A 11 0.14 12.77 -2.98
N ASP A 12 1.34 13.33 -3.06
CA ASP A 12 1.54 14.69 -3.57
C ASP A 12 1.20 14.76 -5.07
N GLU A 13 1.54 13.73 -5.84
CA GLU A 13 1.10 13.57 -7.23
C GLU A 13 -0.43 13.54 -7.35
N ALA A 14 -1.12 12.78 -6.49
CA ALA A 14 -2.58 12.71 -6.48
C ALA A 14 -3.21 14.08 -6.23
N TYR A 15 -2.74 14.79 -5.21
CA TYR A 15 -3.23 16.12 -4.86
C TYR A 15 -2.94 17.15 -5.94
N GLN A 16 -1.74 17.17 -6.51
CA GLN A 16 -1.40 18.07 -7.62
C GLN A 16 -2.27 17.81 -8.85
N TYR A 17 -2.50 16.54 -9.18
CA TYR A 17 -3.39 16.19 -10.29
C TYR A 17 -4.82 16.65 -10.00
N PHE A 18 -5.32 16.43 -8.79
CA PHE A 18 -6.68 16.77 -8.39
C PHE A 18 -6.92 18.29 -8.42
N ASP A 19 -6.00 19.09 -7.82
CA ASP A 19 -6.04 20.55 -7.85
C ASP A 19 -6.10 21.10 -9.28
N LYS A 20 -5.31 20.51 -10.18
CA LYS A 20 -5.18 20.99 -11.55
C LYS A 20 -6.32 20.56 -12.48
N ASN A 21 -6.89 19.37 -12.28
CA ASN A 21 -7.77 18.75 -13.28
C ASN A 21 -9.20 18.50 -12.81
N ILE A 22 -9.49 18.60 -11.51
CA ILE A 22 -10.81 18.26 -10.95
C ILE A 22 -11.40 19.48 -10.24
N ARG A 23 -10.78 19.94 -9.15
CA ARG A 23 -11.15 21.18 -8.46
C ARG A 23 -9.99 21.68 -7.61
N SER A 24 -9.90 22.99 -7.43
CA SER A 24 -8.82 23.59 -6.65
C SER A 24 -8.83 23.10 -5.20
N LEU A 25 -7.64 22.88 -4.67
CA LEU A 25 -7.37 22.52 -3.29
C LEU A 25 -6.60 23.65 -2.59
N THR A 26 -6.70 23.69 -1.26
CA THR A 26 -5.97 24.66 -0.44
C THR A 26 -4.47 24.46 -0.59
N LYS A 27 -3.74 25.57 -0.76
CA LYS A 27 -2.29 25.57 -0.95
C LYS A 27 -1.57 26.15 0.26
N ASP A 28 -0.36 25.66 0.50
CA ASP A 28 0.57 26.21 1.46
C ASP A 28 1.22 27.51 0.96
N SER A 29 2.12 28.07 1.77
CA SER A 29 2.88 29.27 1.43
C SER A 29 3.83 29.09 0.24
N GLU A 30 4.16 27.85 -0.14
CA GLU A 30 4.98 27.51 -1.31
C GLU A 30 4.13 27.30 -2.58
N GLY A 31 2.80 27.40 -2.48
CA GLY A 31 1.89 27.17 -3.58
C GLY A 31 1.65 25.69 -3.91
N LYS A 32 2.09 24.76 -3.05
CA LYS A 32 1.78 23.33 -3.15
C LYS A 32 0.49 23.03 -2.40
N VAL A 33 -0.21 21.94 -2.75
CA VAL A 33 -1.40 21.53 -1.98
C VAL A 33 -0.97 21.20 -0.57
N ASP A 34 -1.60 21.84 0.42
CA ASP A 34 -1.32 21.60 1.84
C ASP A 34 -1.96 20.27 2.28
N PRO A 35 -1.19 19.23 2.59
CA PRO A 35 -1.74 17.94 3.00
C PRO A 35 -2.44 17.97 4.36
N LYS A 36 -2.34 19.07 5.11
CA LYS A 36 -3.01 19.30 6.40
C LYS A 36 -4.26 20.17 6.28
N ALA A 37 -4.60 20.62 5.07
CA ALA A 37 -5.79 21.43 4.86
C ALA A 37 -7.07 20.65 5.19
N LEU A 38 -8.09 21.40 5.64
CA LEU A 38 -9.43 20.86 5.82
C LEU A 38 -10.04 20.44 4.47
N GLY A 39 -10.92 19.44 4.50
CA GLY A 39 -11.65 18.99 3.30
C GLY A 39 -10.86 18.04 2.40
N LEU A 40 -9.92 17.28 2.95
CA LEU A 40 -9.15 16.25 2.25
C LEU A 40 -9.49 14.80 2.68
N THR A 41 -10.49 14.64 3.55
CA THR A 41 -10.85 13.37 4.21
C THR A 41 -12.30 13.02 3.94
N ASP A 42 -12.63 11.73 3.82
CA ASP A 42 -14.01 11.23 3.68
C ASP A 42 -14.79 11.84 2.49
N ASN A 43 -14.09 12.13 1.38
CA ASN A 43 -14.65 12.78 0.21
C ASN A 43 -14.00 12.31 -1.11
N ASP A 44 -14.29 13.01 -2.22
CA ASP A 44 -13.78 12.75 -3.56
C ASP A 44 -12.25 12.78 -3.68
N VAL A 45 -11.57 13.74 -3.04
CA VAL A 45 -10.10 13.85 -3.07
C VAL A 45 -9.44 12.75 -2.23
N ASP A 46 -10.07 12.38 -1.12
CA ASP A 46 -9.65 11.26 -0.27
C ASP A 46 -9.71 9.94 -1.05
N ALA A 47 -10.86 9.67 -1.68
CA ALA A 47 -11.08 8.51 -2.53
C ALA A 47 -10.08 8.42 -3.69
N PHE A 48 -9.84 9.55 -4.37
CA PHE A 48 -8.88 9.63 -5.47
C PHE A 48 -7.45 9.34 -4.98
N ARG A 49 -7.04 9.92 -3.84
CA ARG A 49 -5.73 9.70 -3.22
C ARG A 49 -5.54 8.22 -2.88
N HIS A 50 -6.48 7.60 -2.17
CA HIS A 50 -6.41 6.19 -1.78
C HIS A 50 -6.23 5.27 -2.99
N ALA A 51 -7.09 5.46 -4.01
CA ALA A 51 -7.00 4.68 -5.24
C ALA A 51 -5.66 4.89 -5.97
N TYR A 52 -5.20 6.14 -6.12
CA TYR A 52 -3.94 6.40 -6.81
C TYR A 52 -2.73 5.84 -6.07
N VAL A 53 -2.60 6.10 -4.77
CA VAL A 53 -1.48 5.62 -3.94
C VAL A 53 -1.40 4.09 -3.99
N SER A 54 -2.53 3.40 -3.80
CA SER A 54 -2.58 1.93 -3.89
C SER A 54 -2.18 1.41 -5.27
N GLY A 55 -2.59 2.08 -6.35
CA GLY A 55 -2.17 1.74 -7.70
C GLY A 55 -0.67 1.94 -7.93
N VAL A 56 -0.08 3.01 -7.39
CA VAL A 56 1.37 3.26 -7.48
C VAL A 56 2.16 2.19 -6.72
N PHE A 57 1.72 1.82 -5.53
CA PHE A 57 2.34 0.73 -4.76
C PHE A 57 2.29 -0.60 -5.53
N THR A 58 1.18 -0.86 -6.21
CA THR A 58 1.02 -2.06 -7.05
C THR A 58 2.01 -2.07 -8.21
N GLN A 59 2.25 -0.91 -8.85
CA GLN A 59 3.20 -0.79 -9.96
C GLN A 59 4.67 -0.89 -9.50
N VAL A 60 4.99 -0.38 -8.31
CA VAL A 60 6.38 -0.31 -7.82
C VAL A 60 6.80 -1.59 -7.10
N TYR A 61 5.88 -2.24 -6.39
CA TYR A 61 6.12 -3.46 -5.63
C TYR A 61 5.31 -4.60 -6.23
N ASN A 62 4.13 -4.87 -5.66
CA ASN A 62 3.18 -5.88 -6.10
C ASN A 62 1.82 -5.59 -5.41
N GLU A 63 0.79 -6.34 -5.81
CA GLU A 63 -0.58 -6.17 -5.29
C GLU A 63 -0.66 -6.46 -3.78
N GLU A 64 0.00 -7.51 -3.30
CA GLU A 64 -0.08 -7.93 -1.91
C GLU A 64 0.57 -6.90 -0.97
N ALA A 65 1.75 -6.41 -1.32
CA ALA A 65 2.42 -5.34 -0.60
C ALA A 65 1.54 -4.08 -0.58
N ALA A 66 0.93 -3.70 -1.71
CA ALA A 66 0.04 -2.55 -1.77
C ALA A 66 -1.17 -2.70 -0.83
N ASP A 67 -1.76 -3.89 -0.77
CA ASP A 67 -2.86 -4.20 0.14
C ASP A 67 -2.46 -4.18 1.62
N ILE A 68 -1.25 -4.68 1.95
CA ILE A 68 -0.72 -4.63 3.31
C ILE A 68 -0.46 -3.18 3.73
N PHE A 69 0.20 -2.37 2.89
CA PHE A 69 0.50 -0.97 3.20
C PHE A 69 -0.76 -0.11 3.31
N GLY A 70 -1.75 -0.32 2.44
CA GLY A 70 -3.06 0.34 2.54
C GLY A 70 -3.72 0.07 3.89
N ARG A 71 -3.80 -1.20 4.29
CA ARG A 71 -4.35 -1.60 5.59
C ARG A 71 -3.54 -1.06 6.78
N ILE A 72 -2.22 -1.07 6.73
CA ILE A 72 -1.42 -0.51 7.84
C ILE A 72 -1.68 0.99 8.01
N ASN A 73 -1.87 1.73 6.92
CA ASN A 73 -2.23 3.14 6.99
C ASN A 73 -3.63 3.38 7.60
N GLU A 74 -4.53 2.40 7.49
CA GLU A 74 -5.89 2.45 8.06
C GLU A 74 -5.96 1.98 9.53
N TYR A 75 -5.15 0.97 9.92
CA TYR A 75 -5.31 0.25 11.20
C TYR A 75 -4.19 0.48 12.22
N SER A 76 -3.12 1.21 11.89
CA SER A 76 -1.93 1.34 12.76
C SER A 76 -1.73 2.76 13.31
N PRO A 77 -1.28 2.93 14.57
CA PRO A 77 -0.83 4.22 15.12
C PRO A 77 0.49 4.73 14.51
N LEU A 78 1.12 3.99 13.59
CA LEU A 78 2.12 4.50 12.64
C LEU A 78 1.48 5.30 11.48
N SER A 79 0.16 5.51 11.54
CA SER A 79 -0.66 6.18 10.53
C SER A 79 0.00 7.46 10.05
N TRP A 80 0.25 7.51 8.75
CA TRP A 80 0.76 8.72 8.12
C TRP A 80 -0.42 9.67 7.82
N TYR A 81 -1.67 9.18 7.65
CA TYR A 81 -2.79 10.01 7.15
C TYR A 81 -4.25 9.63 7.55
N SER A 82 -4.56 8.55 8.28
CA SER A 82 -5.96 8.23 8.64
C SER A 82 -6.14 7.67 10.06
N ASP A 83 -7.10 8.23 10.79
CA ASP A 83 -7.53 7.85 12.14
C ASP A 83 -9.05 7.53 12.15
N SER A 84 -9.63 7.22 10.99
CA SER A 84 -11.08 7.04 10.91
C SER A 84 -11.51 5.71 11.53
N LYS A 85 -11.96 5.78 12.77
CA LYS A 85 -12.62 4.66 13.48
C LYS A 85 -14.03 4.37 12.95
N ASN A 86 -14.51 5.13 11.96
CA ASN A 86 -15.83 4.94 11.38
C ASN A 86 -15.82 3.77 10.38
N PRO A 87 -16.64 2.72 10.56
CA PRO A 87 -16.73 1.60 9.63
C PRO A 87 -17.02 2.01 8.18
N GLY A 88 -17.76 3.10 7.96
CA GLY A 88 -18.05 3.63 6.63
C GLY A 88 -16.82 4.17 5.91
N SER A 89 -15.99 4.94 6.61
CA SER A 89 -14.72 5.48 6.08
C SER A 89 -13.73 4.35 5.79
N LEU A 90 -13.61 3.39 6.71
CA LEU A 90 -12.76 2.23 6.51
C LEU A 90 -13.17 1.41 5.27
N ASN A 91 -14.48 1.23 5.07
CA ASN A 91 -15.00 0.56 3.88
C ASN A 91 -14.68 1.35 2.60
N MET A 92 -14.80 2.68 2.64
CA MET A 92 -14.44 3.56 1.54
C MET A 92 -12.96 3.42 1.17
N ASP A 93 -12.07 3.50 2.16
CA ASP A 93 -10.62 3.40 1.96
C ASP A 93 -10.22 2.05 1.36
N LEU A 94 -10.71 0.95 1.94
CA LEU A 94 -10.47 -0.41 1.44
C LEU A 94 -11.00 -0.60 0.01
N TRP A 95 -12.19 -0.10 -0.28
CA TRP A 95 -12.79 -0.15 -1.62
C TRP A 95 -11.92 0.60 -2.62
N ASN A 96 -11.58 1.86 -2.32
CA ASN A 96 -10.83 2.71 -3.24
C ASN A 96 -9.41 2.20 -3.43
N ASN A 97 -8.77 1.69 -2.38
CA ASN A 97 -7.49 0.99 -2.46
C ASN A 97 -7.57 -0.18 -3.45
N SER A 98 -8.64 -0.99 -3.40
CA SER A 98 -8.84 -2.11 -4.32
C SER A 98 -9.02 -1.69 -5.78
N ILE A 99 -9.75 -0.60 -6.04
CA ILE A 99 -9.86 -0.01 -7.39
C ILE A 99 -8.49 0.49 -7.87
N GLY A 100 -7.72 1.09 -6.96
CA GLY A 100 -6.33 1.47 -7.19
C GLY A 100 -5.47 0.32 -7.67
N ARG A 101 -5.46 -0.79 -6.93
CA ARG A 101 -4.69 -2.00 -7.28
C ARG A 101 -5.12 -2.58 -8.64
N LYS A 102 -6.44 -2.70 -8.86
CA LYS A 102 -7.04 -3.13 -10.14
C LYS A 102 -6.50 -2.33 -11.33
N TYR A 103 -6.43 -1.00 -11.22
CA TYR A 103 -5.92 -0.17 -12.31
C TYR A 103 -4.39 -0.12 -12.37
N GLY A 104 -3.71 -0.20 -11.22
CA GLY A 104 -2.25 -0.30 -11.13
C GLY A 104 -1.68 -1.50 -11.88
N GLN A 105 -2.37 -2.64 -11.88
CA GLN A 105 -2.00 -3.82 -12.67
C GLN A 105 -2.21 -3.64 -14.18
N LYS A 106 -3.21 -2.85 -14.59
CA LYS A 106 -3.63 -2.70 -15.99
C LYS A 106 -2.77 -1.73 -16.78
N VAL A 107 -2.13 -0.77 -16.11
CA VAL A 107 -1.36 0.30 -16.76
C VAL A 107 0.07 0.31 -16.26
N LYS A 108 1.00 0.68 -17.14
CA LYS A 108 2.44 0.57 -16.85
C LYS A 108 3.07 1.81 -16.22
N ASN A 109 2.38 2.95 -16.23
CA ASN A 109 2.95 4.21 -15.76
C ASN A 109 1.94 5.05 -14.98
N ARG A 110 2.49 5.95 -14.16
CA ARG A 110 1.76 6.85 -13.26
C ARG A 110 0.79 7.80 -13.96
N LYS A 111 1.17 8.34 -15.11
CA LYS A 111 0.31 9.28 -15.87
C LYS A 111 -0.96 8.59 -16.37
N GLU A 112 -0.85 7.39 -16.91
CA GLU A 112 -2.01 6.60 -17.33
C GLU A 112 -2.82 6.11 -16.12
N LEU A 113 -2.16 5.79 -15.00
CA LEU A 113 -2.86 5.48 -13.75
C LEU A 113 -3.71 6.65 -13.26
N LEU A 114 -3.16 7.88 -13.20
CA LEU A 114 -3.92 9.09 -12.82
C LEU A 114 -5.17 9.27 -13.69
N LYS A 115 -5.04 9.11 -15.01
CA LYS A 115 -6.18 9.17 -15.93
C LYS A 115 -7.21 8.09 -15.63
N LYS A 116 -6.78 6.85 -15.38
CA LYS A 116 -7.70 5.75 -15.03
C LYS A 116 -8.41 5.97 -13.71
N ILE A 117 -7.74 6.48 -12.69
CA ILE A 117 -8.39 6.83 -11.42
C ILE A 117 -9.34 8.01 -11.59
N HIS A 118 -9.01 9.00 -12.43
CA HIS A 118 -9.93 10.09 -12.76
C HIS A 118 -11.18 9.60 -13.52
N GLU A 119 -11.00 8.72 -14.50
CA GLU A 119 -12.12 8.03 -15.18
C GLU A 119 -12.97 7.25 -14.18
N ALA A 120 -12.35 6.50 -13.27
CA ALA A 120 -13.04 5.74 -12.23
C ALA A 120 -13.86 6.65 -11.29
N LEU A 121 -13.30 7.79 -10.87
CA LEU A 121 -14.02 8.80 -10.09
C LEU A 121 -15.26 9.32 -10.84
N ARG A 122 -15.08 9.72 -12.11
CA ARG A 122 -16.18 10.24 -12.96
C ARG A 122 -17.28 9.22 -13.21
N ASN A 123 -16.91 7.95 -13.30
CA ASN A 123 -17.85 6.85 -13.56
C ASN A 123 -18.51 6.34 -12.26
N GLY A 124 -18.21 6.91 -11.10
CA GLY A 124 -18.75 6.46 -9.81
C GLY A 124 -18.20 5.11 -9.34
N GLU A 125 -17.07 4.64 -9.90
CA GLU A 125 -16.40 3.42 -9.43
C GLU A 125 -15.80 3.59 -8.03
N LEU A 126 -15.38 4.80 -7.68
CA LEU A 126 -14.90 5.13 -6.35
C LEU A 126 -16.08 5.36 -5.39
N ILE A 127 -15.87 5.04 -4.11
CA ILE A 127 -16.74 5.48 -3.02
C ILE A 127 -16.19 6.81 -2.54
N VAL A 128 -17.01 7.86 -2.53
CA VAL A 128 -16.58 9.22 -2.14
C VAL A 128 -17.24 9.70 -0.85
N GLU A 129 -18.06 8.87 -0.21
CA GLU A 129 -18.72 9.19 1.04
C GLU A 129 -18.81 7.94 1.94
N PRO A 130 -18.58 8.05 3.26
CA PRO A 130 -18.68 6.93 4.20
C PRO A 130 -20.06 6.24 4.26
N LYS A 131 -21.12 6.90 3.79
CA LYS A 131 -22.51 6.40 3.83
C LYS A 131 -22.87 5.53 2.63
N ASP A 132 -21.94 5.30 1.70
CA ASP A 132 -22.18 4.43 0.57
C ASP A 132 -22.54 3.01 1.00
N ASN A 133 -23.54 2.43 0.32
CA ASN A 133 -24.09 1.12 0.66
C ASN A 133 -23.21 -0.04 0.16
N ARG A 134 -22.33 0.21 -0.81
CA ARG A 134 -21.40 -0.80 -1.34
C ARG A 134 -20.44 -1.25 -0.23
N LYS A 135 -20.16 -2.55 -0.19
CA LYS A 135 -19.27 -3.16 0.81
C LYS A 135 -18.03 -3.73 0.16
N TYR A 136 -16.88 -3.47 0.76
CA TYR A 136 -15.65 -4.16 0.42
C TYR A 136 -15.72 -5.61 0.93
N GLU A 137 -15.62 -6.56 0.00
CA GLU A 137 -15.71 -8.01 0.29
C GLU A 137 -14.34 -8.70 0.33
N GLY A 138 -13.24 -7.95 0.20
CA GLY A 138 -11.89 -8.50 0.27
C GLY A 138 -11.42 -8.79 1.71
N LYS A 139 -10.14 -9.15 1.85
CA LYS A 139 -9.55 -9.45 3.16
C LYS A 139 -9.58 -8.21 4.07
N THR A 140 -10.26 -8.32 5.22
CA THR A 140 -10.37 -7.25 6.24
C THR A 140 -9.50 -7.49 7.47
N SER A 141 -8.77 -8.60 7.54
CA SER A 141 -7.95 -8.95 8.70
C SER A 141 -6.76 -8.00 8.88
N ASN A 142 -6.40 -7.72 10.14
CA ASN A 142 -5.19 -6.98 10.51
C ASN A 142 -3.95 -7.58 9.81
N SER A 143 -3.29 -6.78 8.99
CA SER A 143 -2.15 -7.21 8.18
C SER A 143 -0.84 -7.28 8.98
N LEU A 144 -0.78 -6.66 10.16
CA LEU A 144 0.46 -6.65 10.95
C LEU A 144 0.58 -7.90 11.82
N ASN A 145 1.43 -8.83 11.39
CA ASN A 145 1.87 -9.94 12.24
C ASN A 145 3.15 -9.56 13.00
N LYS A 146 3.04 -9.21 14.28
CA LYS A 146 4.22 -8.78 15.06
C LYS A 146 5.31 -9.85 15.18
N SER A 147 4.97 -11.14 15.14
CA SER A 147 5.97 -12.21 15.17
C SER A 147 6.61 -12.45 13.81
N LYS A 148 5.98 -12.00 12.72
CA LYS A 148 6.48 -12.10 11.35
C LYS A 148 6.22 -10.80 10.59
N PRO A 149 7.04 -9.76 10.87
CA PRO A 149 6.78 -8.43 10.35
C PRO A 149 7.31 -8.21 8.93
N VAL A 150 7.87 -9.24 8.28
CA VAL A 150 8.56 -9.10 7.01
C VAL A 150 7.62 -9.49 5.87
N ILE A 151 7.51 -8.62 4.89
CA ILE A 151 6.73 -8.84 3.66
C ILE A 151 7.62 -8.80 2.44
N VAL A 152 7.21 -9.50 1.37
CA VAL A 152 7.85 -9.43 0.06
C VAL A 152 7.41 -8.17 -0.70
N LEU A 153 8.38 -7.39 -1.17
CA LEU A 153 8.15 -6.23 -2.03
C LEU A 153 8.33 -6.55 -3.51
N LYS A 154 9.28 -7.42 -3.85
CA LYS A 154 9.59 -7.75 -5.26
C LYS A 154 10.02 -9.18 -5.43
N GLU A 155 9.61 -9.73 -6.56
CA GLU A 155 10.05 -11.02 -7.07
C GLU A 155 10.90 -10.85 -8.34
N GLY A 156 11.89 -11.72 -8.52
CA GLY A 156 12.64 -11.84 -9.76
C GLY A 156 11.90 -12.68 -10.81
N GLU A 157 12.49 -12.83 -12.01
CA GLU A 157 11.87 -13.47 -13.19
C GLU A 157 11.37 -14.90 -12.96
N LYS A 158 11.90 -15.60 -11.96
CA LYS A 158 11.51 -16.98 -11.61
C LYS A 158 10.55 -17.06 -10.40
N GLY A 159 9.92 -15.95 -10.02
CA GLY A 159 9.04 -15.87 -8.84
C GLY A 159 9.80 -15.96 -7.52
N ARG A 160 11.12 -15.66 -7.52
CA ARG A 160 11.92 -15.67 -6.30
C ARG A 160 11.82 -14.32 -5.62
N ASN A 161 11.55 -14.31 -4.32
CA ASN A 161 11.55 -13.10 -3.51
C ASN A 161 12.97 -12.50 -3.42
N GLU A 162 13.12 -11.25 -3.87
CA GLU A 162 14.43 -10.56 -3.94
C GLU A 162 14.51 -9.37 -2.97
N VAL A 163 13.37 -8.71 -2.72
CA VAL A 163 13.33 -7.51 -1.86
C VAL A 163 12.25 -7.68 -0.81
N PHE A 164 12.62 -7.41 0.43
CA PHE A 164 11.78 -7.55 1.60
C PHE A 164 11.66 -6.24 2.36
N PHE A 165 10.64 -6.14 3.21
CA PHE A 165 10.45 -5.00 4.09
C PHE A 165 9.99 -5.45 5.47
N ASP A 166 10.73 -5.04 6.50
CA ASP A 166 10.33 -5.24 7.90
C ASP A 166 9.43 -4.08 8.34
N LEU A 167 8.16 -4.39 8.59
CA LEU A 167 7.11 -3.45 8.99
C LEU A 167 7.32 -2.84 10.39
N ILE A 168 8.09 -3.50 11.26
CA ILE A 168 8.39 -3.02 12.62
C ILE A 168 9.68 -2.20 12.62
N LYS A 169 10.73 -2.72 11.99
CA LYS A 169 12.03 -2.04 11.94
C LYS A 169 12.07 -0.92 10.90
N ASN A 170 11.09 -0.88 9.98
CA ASN A 170 10.99 0.09 8.88
C ASN A 170 12.26 0.09 7.98
N ILE A 171 12.73 -1.10 7.64
CA ILE A 171 13.91 -1.31 6.80
C ILE A 171 13.59 -2.16 5.58
N MET A 172 14.23 -1.85 4.46
CA MET A 172 14.28 -2.71 3.29
C MET A 172 15.47 -3.64 3.40
N LEU A 173 15.31 -4.89 2.95
CA LEU A 173 16.36 -5.90 2.93
C LEU A 173 16.43 -6.53 1.54
N SER A 174 17.64 -6.75 1.02
CA SER A 174 17.86 -7.73 -0.04
C SER A 174 17.69 -9.15 0.50
N ARG A 175 17.59 -10.12 -0.41
CA ARG A 175 17.59 -11.54 -0.04
C ARG A 175 18.82 -11.94 0.75
N GLU A 176 20.01 -11.49 0.36
CA GLU A 176 21.27 -11.78 1.03
C GLU A 176 21.28 -11.19 2.46
N GLU A 177 20.86 -9.94 2.61
CA GLU A 177 20.75 -9.27 3.91
C GLU A 177 19.74 -9.97 4.82
N PHE A 178 18.60 -10.39 4.27
CA PHE A 178 17.57 -11.08 5.04
C PHE A 178 18.01 -12.49 5.45
N VAL A 179 18.63 -13.25 4.54
CA VAL A 179 19.22 -14.56 4.85
C VAL A 179 20.26 -14.44 5.96
N ALA A 180 21.21 -13.50 5.83
CA ALA A 180 22.24 -13.29 6.85
C ALA A 180 21.63 -12.93 8.21
N SER A 181 20.56 -12.13 8.23
CA SER A 181 19.86 -11.75 9.45
C SER A 181 19.03 -12.89 10.06
N ILE A 182 18.57 -13.86 9.25
CA ILE A 182 17.93 -15.07 9.77
C ILE A 182 18.99 -15.97 10.41
N GLU A 183 20.15 -16.13 9.75
CA GLU A 183 21.26 -16.97 10.22
C GLU A 183 21.93 -16.42 11.47
N SER A 184 21.98 -15.09 11.64
CA SER A 184 22.44 -14.42 12.88
C SER A 184 21.46 -14.58 14.06
N GLY A 185 20.22 -15.02 13.80
CA GLY A 185 19.17 -15.17 14.80
C GLY A 185 18.28 -13.94 15.01
N ASP A 186 18.43 -12.86 14.22
CA ASP A 186 17.64 -11.62 14.36
C ASP A 186 16.17 -11.79 13.94
N TYR A 187 15.85 -12.89 13.26
CA TYR A 187 14.53 -13.22 12.73
C TYR A 187 14.11 -14.66 13.11
N PRO A 188 13.84 -14.94 14.40
CA PRO A 188 13.62 -16.30 14.90
C PRO A 188 12.35 -16.98 14.36
N ALA A 189 11.39 -16.22 13.83
CA ALA A 189 10.17 -16.74 13.21
C ALA A 189 10.36 -17.21 11.76
N TYR A 190 11.57 -17.08 11.22
CA TYR A 190 11.93 -17.42 9.86
C TYR A 190 13.05 -18.46 9.85
N SER A 191 13.27 -19.08 8.70
CA SER A 191 14.35 -20.04 8.46
C SER A 191 14.86 -19.91 7.04
N VAL A 192 16.08 -20.37 6.80
CA VAL A 192 16.66 -20.46 5.46
C VAL A 192 16.53 -21.89 4.94
N LYS A 193 16.01 -22.05 3.72
CA LYS A 193 15.97 -23.33 3.00
C LYS A 193 16.80 -23.24 1.73
N ILE A 194 17.42 -24.35 1.33
CA ILE A 194 18.09 -24.46 0.04
C ILE A 194 17.06 -24.91 -1.00
N ILE A 195 16.73 -24.02 -1.94
CA ILE A 195 15.80 -24.30 -3.04
C ILE A 195 16.56 -24.10 -4.35
N ASN A 196 16.66 -25.16 -5.16
CA ASN A 196 17.47 -25.17 -6.39
C ASN A 196 18.92 -24.70 -6.16
N GLY A 197 19.53 -25.15 -5.05
CA GLY A 197 20.92 -24.82 -4.69
C GLY A 197 21.12 -23.43 -4.10
N LEU A 198 20.06 -22.65 -3.85
CA LEU A 198 20.16 -21.27 -3.38
C LEU A 198 19.47 -21.05 -2.02
N PRO A 199 20.12 -20.33 -1.08
CA PRO A 199 19.50 -19.91 0.17
C PRO A 199 18.26 -19.06 -0.08
N THR A 200 17.14 -19.49 0.48
CA THR A 200 15.83 -18.88 0.32
C THR A 200 15.19 -18.66 1.70
N PRO A 201 14.86 -17.42 2.09
CA PRO A 201 14.18 -17.14 3.34
C PRO A 201 12.72 -17.62 3.26
N VAL A 202 12.27 -18.34 4.28
CA VAL A 202 10.89 -18.83 4.40
C VAL A 202 10.34 -18.55 5.79
N SER A 203 9.02 -18.33 5.90
CA SER A 203 8.35 -18.25 7.19
C SER A 203 8.21 -19.65 7.81
N LYS A 204 8.44 -19.77 9.12
CA LYS A 204 8.10 -21.01 9.84
C LYS A 204 6.58 -21.20 9.82
N PRO A 205 6.00 -22.39 9.61
CA PRO A 205 4.54 -22.56 9.54
C PRO A 205 3.80 -22.07 10.80
N ASP A 206 2.71 -21.31 10.65
CA ASP A 206 1.85 -20.83 11.76
C ASP A 206 0.35 -20.73 11.39
N GLY A 207 -0.05 -21.24 10.22
CA GLY A 207 -1.44 -21.22 9.74
C GLY A 207 -1.98 -19.85 9.29
N ARG A 208 -1.14 -18.80 9.19
CA ARG A 208 -1.57 -17.46 8.74
C ARG A 208 -1.26 -17.24 7.26
N GLU A 209 -2.32 -17.00 6.47
CA GLU A 209 -2.21 -16.71 5.04
C GLU A 209 -1.51 -15.39 4.70
N THR A 210 -1.42 -14.44 5.63
CA THR A 210 -0.76 -13.15 5.39
C THR A 210 0.76 -13.24 5.42
N ASN A 211 1.32 -14.40 5.74
CA ASN A 211 2.75 -14.64 5.64
C ASN A 211 3.07 -15.05 4.21
N ASN A 212 3.66 -14.14 3.42
CA ASN A 212 3.91 -14.34 2.00
C ASN A 212 5.31 -14.87 1.67
N LEU A 213 5.95 -15.49 2.65
CA LEU A 213 7.26 -16.13 2.54
C LEU A 213 7.07 -17.65 2.56
N SER A 214 6.88 -18.23 1.37
CA SER A 214 6.67 -19.68 1.13
C SER A 214 7.94 -20.42 0.74
#